data_AF-A0A016UB66-F1
#
_entry.id   AF-A0A016UB66-F1
#
_cell.length_a   1.000
_cell.length_b   1.000
_cell.length_c   1.000
_cell.angle_alpha   90.00
_cell.angle_beta   90.00
_cell.angle_gamma   90.00
#
_symmetry.space_group_name_H-M   'P 1'
#
loop_
_entity.id
_entity.type
_entity.pdbx_description
1 polymer ?
#
loop_
_entity_poly.entity_id
_entity_poly.type
_entity_poly.pdbx_seq_one_letter_code
_entity_poly.pdbx_strand_id
1 'polypeptide(L)'
;MRSTILGKAAGVQLFFIVAIEATSFGCRNTLISDEWRKAVLDFHNRNRQRVAEGKQRTGSPGTVMKAATKMYYLNWDCDIENNAFLSSCNGQMPIPLDYGVNKGT
;
A
#
# COMPACT_ATOMS: atom_id res chain seq x y z
N MET A 1 65.30 4.23 -4.95
CA MET A 1 64.12 4.90 -4.36
C MET A 1 62.94 3.96 -4.43
N ARG A 2 62.41 3.57 -3.27
CA ARG A 2 61.11 2.89 -3.15
C ARG A 2 60.04 3.96 -3.28
N SER A 3 59.10 3.79 -4.20
CA SER A 3 57.82 4.50 -4.19
C SER A 3 56.72 3.48 -4.48
N THR A 4 56.13 3.02 -3.39
CA THR A 4 54.77 2.49 -3.25
C THR A 4 53.77 3.44 -3.91
N ILE A 5 52.74 2.97 -4.61
CA ILE A 5 51.42 2.65 -4.03
C ILE A 5 50.67 1.67 -4.95
N LEU A 6 50.30 0.53 -4.37
CA LEU A 6 49.22 -0.37 -4.80
C LEU A 6 47.90 0.41 -4.86
N GLY A 7 47.07 0.22 -5.90
CA GLY A 7 45.69 0.67 -5.81
C GLY A 7 44.92 0.73 -7.12
N LYS A 8 44.62 -0.43 -7.71
CA LYS A 8 43.44 -0.56 -8.57
C LYS A 8 42.54 -1.64 -7.99
N ALA A 9 41.94 -1.34 -6.83
CA ALA A 9 40.74 -2.03 -6.43
C ALA A 9 39.65 -1.56 -7.41
N ALA A 10 39.35 -2.39 -8.40
CA ALA A 10 38.19 -2.19 -9.26
C ALA A 10 36.96 -2.33 -8.37
N GLY A 11 36.44 -1.21 -7.87
CA GLY A 11 35.18 -1.16 -7.15
C GLY A 11 34.08 -1.58 -8.11
N VAL A 12 33.62 -2.83 -7.98
CA VAL A 12 32.36 -3.26 -8.58
C VAL A 12 31.27 -2.49 -7.84
N GLN A 13 30.88 -1.33 -8.36
CA GLN A 13 29.71 -0.61 -7.90
C GLN A 13 28.50 -1.50 -8.23
N LEU A 14 28.09 -2.31 -7.26
CA LEU A 14 26.88 -3.10 -7.32
C LEU A 14 25.71 -2.11 -7.31
N PHE A 15 25.26 -1.68 -8.49
CA PHE A 15 23.98 -0.99 -8.62
C PHE A 15 22.90 -2.02 -8.26
N PHE A 16 22.43 -1.99 -7.01
CA PHE A 16 21.15 -2.59 -6.66
C PHE A 16 20.08 -1.83 -7.43
N ILE A 17 19.78 -2.29 -8.65
CA ILE A 17 18.59 -1.87 -9.36
C ILE A 17 17.43 -2.43 -8.54
N VAL A 18 16.92 -1.66 -7.59
CA VAL A 18 15.60 -1.94 -7.03
C VAL A 18 14.65 -1.71 -8.19
N ALA A 19 14.27 -2.78 -8.87
CA ALA A 19 13.13 -2.75 -9.77
C ALA A 19 11.92 -2.46 -8.89
N ILE A 20 11.59 -1.16 -8.76
CA ILE A 20 10.30 -0.76 -8.24
C ILE A 20 9.34 -1.16 -9.36
N GLU A 21 8.79 -2.36 -9.28
CA GLU A 21 7.63 -2.70 -10.11
C GLU A 21 6.51 -1.77 -9.65
N ALA A 22 6.39 -0.63 -10.33
CA ALA A 22 5.20 0.18 -10.26
C ALA A 22 4.07 -0.71 -10.76
N THR A 23 3.29 -1.27 -9.82
CA THR A 23 2.03 -1.91 -10.15
C THR A 23 1.20 -0.84 -10.85
N SER A 24 1.11 -0.91 -12.17
CA SER A 24 0.32 0.07 -12.91
C SER A 24 -1.14 -0.18 -12.58
N PHE A 25 -1.75 0.70 -11.79
CA PHE A 25 -3.15 0.57 -11.39
C PHE A 25 -4.10 0.91 -12.55
N GLY A 26 -3.60 1.51 -13.63
CA GLY A 26 -4.39 1.84 -14.82
C GLY A 26 -5.45 2.92 -14.61
N CYS A 27 -5.41 3.63 -13.48
CA CYS A 27 -6.39 4.67 -13.18
C CYS A 27 -6.09 5.97 -13.93
N ARG A 28 -7.15 6.63 -14.42
CA ARG A 28 -7.03 7.89 -15.17
C ARG A 28 -6.71 9.11 -14.29
N ASN A 29 -7.02 9.02 -13.00
CA ASN A 29 -6.81 10.12 -12.06
C ASN A 29 -5.31 10.27 -11.74
N THR A 30 -4.73 11.39 -12.13
CA THR A 30 -3.31 11.69 -11.90
C THR A 30 -3.03 12.35 -10.55
N LEU A 31 -4.07 12.69 -9.77
CA LEU A 31 -3.92 13.36 -8.48
C LEU A 31 -3.45 12.41 -7.37
N ILE A 32 -3.64 11.10 -7.56
CA ILE A 32 -3.14 10.05 -6.68
C ILE A 32 -2.12 9.24 -7.48
N SER A 33 -0.93 9.03 -6.91
CA SER A 33 0.12 8.25 -7.56
C SER A 33 -0.08 6.75 -7.33
N ASP A 34 0.48 5.91 -8.21
CA ASP A 34 0.41 4.45 -8.08
C ASP A 34 1.11 3.97 -6.80
N GLU A 35 2.13 4.66 -6.33
CA GLU A 35 2.76 4.38 -5.04
C GLU A 35 1.78 4.57 -3.88
N TRP A 36 0.94 5.62 -3.94
CA TRP A 36 -0.09 5.86 -2.94
C TRP A 36 -1.21 4.82 -3.00
N ARG A 37 -1.67 4.45 -4.20
CA ARG A 37 -2.64 3.35 -4.39
C ARG A 37 -2.12 2.05 -3.79
N LYS A 38 -0.86 1.72 -4.09
CA LYS A 38 -0.17 0.56 -3.53
C LYS A 38 -0.06 0.62 -2.01
N ALA A 39 0.32 1.76 -1.45
CA ALA A 39 0.44 1.93 -0.01
C ALA A 39 -0.90 1.67 0.70
N VAL A 40 -2.01 2.22 0.18
CA VAL A 40 -3.36 2.02 0.73
C VAL A 40 -3.82 0.57 0.57
N LEU A 41 -3.66 -0.01 -0.63
CA LEU A 41 -4.05 -1.40 -0.90
C LEU A 41 -3.29 -2.38 -0.02
N ASP A 42 -1.97 -2.24 0.05
CA ASP A 42 -1.11 -3.11 0.86
C ASP A 42 -1.41 -2.93 2.36
N PHE A 43 -1.71 -1.70 2.82
CA PHE A 43 -2.12 -1.47 4.20
C PHE A 43 -3.38 -2.29 4.55
N HIS A 44 -4.42 -2.23 3.73
CA HIS A 44 -5.64 -2.99 3.97
C HIS A 44 -5.39 -4.49 3.91
N ASN A 45 -4.69 -4.96 2.87
CA ASN A 45 -4.46 -6.39 2.68
C ASN A 45 -3.56 -7.00 3.76
N ARG A 46 -2.51 -6.30 4.22
CA ARG A 46 -1.69 -6.75 5.36
C ARG A 46 -2.51 -6.87 6.65
N ASN A 47 -3.37 -5.90 6.94
CA ASN A 47 -4.22 -5.96 8.14
C ASN A 47 -5.28 -7.06 8.03
N ARG A 48 -5.93 -7.22 6.87
CA ARG A 48 -6.89 -8.31 6.60
C ARG A 48 -6.23 -9.68 6.78
N GLN A 49 -5.03 -9.87 6.24
CA GLN A 49 -4.24 -11.08 6.43
C GLN A 49 -3.93 -11.31 7.92
N ARG A 50 -3.47 -10.28 8.63
CA ARG A 50 -3.15 -10.39 10.06
C ARG A 50 -4.35 -10.81 10.91
N VAL A 51 -5.55 -10.31 10.58
CA VAL A 51 -6.81 -10.76 11.19
C VAL A 51 -7.11 -12.21 10.80
N ALA A 52 -7.00 -12.56 9.52
CA ALA A 52 -7.25 -13.92 9.03
C ALA A 52 -6.39 -14.96 9.74
N GLU A 53 -5.13 -14.64 10.03
CA GLU A 53 -4.18 -15.47 10.76
C GLU A 53 -4.40 -15.50 12.28
N GLY A 54 -5.34 -14.73 12.82
CA GLY A 54 -5.60 -14.63 14.26
C GLY A 54 -4.48 -13.90 15.04
N LYS A 55 -3.72 -13.02 14.37
CA LYS A 55 -2.56 -12.32 14.96
C LYS A 55 -2.83 -10.85 15.28
N GLN A 56 -4.01 -10.35 14.95
CA GLN A 56 -4.39 -8.96 15.21
C GLN A 56 -4.77 -8.80 16.67
N ARG A 57 -4.05 -7.96 17.43
CA ARG A 57 -4.38 -7.66 18.82
C ARG A 57 -5.62 -6.77 18.89
N THR A 58 -6.41 -6.96 19.94
CA THR A 58 -7.51 -6.07 20.31
C THR A 58 -7.02 -5.00 21.30
N GLY A 59 -7.90 -4.06 21.67
CA GLY A 59 -7.62 -3.12 22.76
C GLY A 59 -7.52 -3.77 24.14
N SER A 60 -8.06 -4.98 24.31
CA SER A 60 -7.98 -5.73 25.55
C SER A 60 -6.61 -6.42 25.70
N PRO A 61 -5.94 -6.30 26.86
CA PRO A 61 -4.64 -6.93 27.10
C PRO A 61 -4.65 -8.43 26.81
N GLY A 62 -3.61 -8.91 26.12
CA GLY A 62 -3.42 -10.33 25.82
C GLY A 62 -4.42 -10.94 24.83
N THR A 63 -5.36 -10.18 24.29
CA THR A 63 -6.44 -10.71 23.45
C THR A 63 -6.23 -10.40 21.97
N VAL A 64 -6.44 -11.40 21.11
CA VAL A 64 -6.39 -11.30 19.65
C VAL A 64 -7.76 -11.48 19.02
N MET A 65 -7.97 -10.90 17.84
CA MET A 65 -9.14 -11.15 17.01
C MET A 65 -9.18 -12.61 16.55
N LYS A 66 -10.39 -13.16 16.41
CA LYS A 66 -10.58 -14.52 15.88
C LYS A 66 -10.08 -14.62 14.44
N ALA A 67 -9.41 -15.73 14.13
CA ALA A 67 -9.00 -16.07 12.77
C ALA A 67 -10.22 -16.15 11.83
N ALA A 68 -10.00 -15.83 10.56
CA ALA A 68 -11.04 -15.81 9.54
C ALA A 68 -10.64 -16.69 8.35
N THR A 69 -11.42 -17.74 8.07
CA THR A 69 -11.10 -18.73 7.02
C THR A 69 -11.48 -18.29 5.60
N LYS A 70 -12.26 -17.20 5.46
CA LYS A 70 -12.73 -16.66 4.18
C LYS A 70 -12.51 -15.15 4.07
N MET A 71 -11.29 -14.71 4.39
CA MET A 71 -10.89 -13.30 4.26
C MET A 71 -10.21 -13.08 2.90
N TYR A 72 -10.92 -12.43 1.97
CA TYR A 72 -10.39 -12.19 0.61
C TYR A 72 -9.43 -11.01 0.55
N TYR A 73 -8.45 -11.06 -0.34
CA TYR A 73 -7.66 -9.89 -0.70
C TYR A 73 -8.54 -8.86 -1.42
N LEU A 74 -8.30 -7.59 -1.15
CA LEU A 74 -8.87 -6.49 -1.91
C LEU A 74 -8.03 -6.26 -3.16
N ASN A 75 -8.70 -5.83 -4.22
CA ASN A 75 -8.10 -5.25 -5.40
C ASN A 75 -8.44 -3.76 -5.45
N TRP A 76 -7.61 -2.99 -6.14
CA TRP A 76 -7.90 -1.58 -6.38
C TRP A 76 -8.94 -1.44 -7.48
N ASP A 77 -9.83 -0.47 -7.33
CA ASP A 77 -10.86 -0.13 -8.29
C ASP A 77 -10.83 1.38 -8.55
N CYS A 78 -10.59 1.76 -9.81
CA CYS A 78 -10.43 3.15 -10.20
C CYS A 78 -11.76 3.94 -10.15
N ASP A 79 -12.90 3.29 -10.29
CA ASP A 79 -14.21 3.95 -10.23
C ASP A 79 -14.59 4.25 -8.78
N ILE A 80 -14.28 3.33 -7.86
CA ILE A 80 -14.40 3.58 -6.41
C ILE A 80 -13.47 4.72 -5.98
N GLU A 81 -12.22 4.74 -6.45
CA GLU A 81 -11.28 5.85 -6.20
C GLU A 81 -11.86 7.18 -6.70
N ASN A 82 -12.40 7.22 -7.92
CA ASN A 82 -12.97 8.42 -8.48
C ASN A 82 -14.17 8.92 -7.66
N ASN A 83 -15.05 8.02 -7.21
CA ASN A 83 -16.15 8.37 -6.32
C ASN A 83 -15.67 8.93 -4.97
N ALA A 84 -14.61 8.34 -4.39
CA ALA A 84 -14.00 8.83 -3.17
C ALA A 84 -13.39 10.23 -3.36
N PHE A 85 -12.73 10.49 -4.50
CA PHE A 85 -12.20 11.80 -4.86
C PHE A 85 -13.31 12.85 -4.96
N LEU A 86 -14.36 12.58 -5.76
CA LEU A 86 -15.49 13.49 -5.95
C LEU A 86 -16.25 13.80 -4.67
N SER A 87 -16.31 12.84 -3.73
CA SER A 87 -16.97 13.05 -2.44
C SER A 87 -16.08 13.78 -1.42
N SER A 88 -14.77 13.59 -1.49
CA SER A 88 -13.83 14.19 -0.51
C SER A 88 -13.59 15.68 -0.76
N CYS A 89 -13.65 16.13 -2.03
CA CYS A 89 -13.48 17.54 -2.38
C CYS A 89 -14.85 18.26 -2.43
N ASN A 90 -15.11 19.14 -1.46
CA ASN A 90 -16.34 19.95 -1.31
C ASN A 90 -17.66 19.18 -1.08
N GLY A 91 -17.64 17.84 -1.02
CA GLY A 91 -18.80 17.03 -0.62
C GLY A 91 -20.00 17.10 -1.58
N GLN A 92 -19.81 17.60 -2.80
CA GLN A 92 -20.92 17.85 -3.73
C GLN A 92 -21.44 16.57 -4.39
N MET A 93 -20.64 15.50 -4.43
CA MET A 93 -21.05 14.21 -4.98
C MET A 93 -21.22 13.15 -3.87
N PRO A 94 -22.43 12.60 -3.70
CA PRO A 94 -22.64 11.49 -2.77
C PRO A 94 -21.98 10.22 -3.29
N ILE A 95 -21.37 9.45 -2.39
CA ILE A 95 -20.89 8.10 -2.69
C ILE A 95 -22.12 7.18 -2.85
N PRO A 96 -22.12 6.23 -3.80
CA PRO A 96 -23.15 5.21 -3.91
C PRO A 96 -23.46 4.53 -2.56
N LEU A 97 -24.75 4.32 -2.27
CA LEU A 97 -25.22 3.85 -0.96
C LEU A 97 -24.77 2.42 -0.61
N ASP A 98 -24.37 1.65 -1.61
CA ASP A 98 -23.85 0.29 -1.49
C ASP A 98 -22.36 0.24 -1.13
N TYR A 99 -21.66 1.38 -1.10
CA TYR A 99 -20.24 1.44 -0.77
C TYR A 99 -20.01 1.80 0.69
N GLY A 100 -19.09 1.07 1.33
CA GLY A 100 -18.56 1.45 2.64
C GLY A 100 -17.59 2.62 2.53
N VAL A 101 -17.63 3.56 3.49
CA VAL A 101 -16.80 4.77 3.46
C VAL A 101 -16.10 4.97 4.81
N ASN A 102 -14.78 5.13 4.76
CA ASN A 102 -13.98 5.60 5.89
C ASN A 102 -13.55 7.05 5.62
N LYS A 103 -13.77 7.96 6.57
CA LYS A 103 -13.31 9.36 6.49
C LYS A 103 -12.31 9.64 7.61
N GLY A 104 -11.22 10.34 7.29
CA GLY A 104 -10.34 10.90 8.31
C GLY A 104 -11.04 12.07 8.99
N THR A 105 -11.00 12.10 10.32
CA THR A 105 -11.42 13.25 11.14
C THR A 105 -10.29 14.24 11.32
#